data_AF-A0A2A2WHX7-F1
#
_entry.id   AF-A0A2A2WHX7-F1
#
_cell.length_a   1.000
_cell.length_b   1.000
_cell.length_c   1.000
_cell.angle_alpha   90.00
_cell.angle_beta   90.00
_cell.angle_gamma   90.00
#
_symmetry.space_group_name_H-M   'P 1'
#
loop_
_entity.id
_entity.type
_entity.pdbx_description
1 polymer ?
#
loop_
_entity_poly.entity_id
_entity_poly.type
_entity_poly.pdbx_seq_one_letter_code
_entity_poly.pdbx_strand_id
1 'polypeptide(L)'
;MMSCLISCWGVAQEASEDQAKRAIELAKVEAKALELFQGSQKLKWETEPLLRWTNPVSGQIYGDVYIWTLDGRPEAIASIYKWFSPHTHQATELQSLSESGLTMTRYGARAWSTGKGLEMKLLADAPAPSDRPFQRSRQMHAIAEQFVAQAEDRSDPTSTWNLRRMPKPIYRYQSEKRGIVDGAMFAFCQGNTNNPEVLLLLEARQRGGQTQWHYGLGRQNSLRFVVHRNGELIWDVPKLAPPWPAVNRPDQPYLVIKSQSAN
;
A
#
# COMPACT_ATOMS: atom_id res chain seq x y z
N MET A 1 27.14 -9.94 41.47
CA MET A 1 27.20 -9.72 40.00
C MET A 1 25.80 -9.85 39.40
N MET A 2 24.95 -8.83 39.55
CA MET A 2 23.57 -8.89 39.04
C MET A 2 23.05 -7.46 38.76
N SER A 3 23.82 -6.67 37.99
CA SER A 3 23.46 -5.27 37.71
C SER A 3 23.75 -4.78 36.27
N CYS A 4 24.42 -5.57 35.41
CA CYS A 4 24.70 -5.14 34.02
C CYS A 4 23.64 -5.54 32.98
N LEU A 5 22.70 -6.45 33.29
CA LEU A 5 21.75 -6.95 32.28
C LEU A 5 20.49 -6.09 32.11
N ILE A 6 20.14 -5.29 33.11
CA ILE A 6 18.92 -4.45 33.08
C ILE A 6 19.15 -3.14 32.28
N SER A 7 20.38 -2.61 32.23
CA SER A 7 20.65 -1.32 31.57
C SER A 7 20.70 -1.40 30.04
N CYS A 8 21.30 -2.44 29.46
CA CYS A 8 21.40 -2.57 28.00
C CYS A 8 20.03 -2.78 27.34
N TRP A 9 19.09 -3.43 28.03
CA TRP A 9 17.74 -3.65 27.53
C TRP A 9 16.92 -2.36 27.52
N GLY A 10 17.01 -1.54 28.58
CA GLY A 10 16.38 -0.22 28.62
C GLY A 10 16.89 0.72 27.53
N VAL A 11 18.21 0.81 27.36
CA VAL A 11 18.84 1.68 26.34
C VAL A 11 18.49 1.25 24.91
N ALA A 12 18.47 -0.05 24.62
CA ALA A 12 18.11 -0.55 23.29
C ALA A 12 16.62 -0.32 22.96
N GLN A 13 15.74 -0.43 23.96
CA GLN A 13 14.32 -0.16 23.81
C GLN A 13 14.05 1.34 23.61
N GLU A 14 14.66 2.20 24.41
CA GLU A 14 14.58 3.66 24.26
C GLU A 14 15.08 4.12 22.88
N ALA A 15 16.22 3.59 22.42
CA ALA A 15 16.76 3.90 21.09
C ALA A 15 15.80 3.46 19.96
N SER A 16 15.15 2.31 20.08
CA SER A 16 14.15 1.82 19.11
C SER A 16 12.90 2.71 19.10
N GLU A 17 12.43 3.14 20.28
CA GLU A 17 11.28 4.04 20.40
C GLU A 17 11.56 5.41 19.79
N ASP A 18 12.76 5.95 19.98
CA ASP A 18 13.16 7.23 19.38
C ASP A 18 13.38 7.14 17.87
N GLN A 19 13.96 6.05 17.37
CA GLN A 19 14.03 5.77 15.93
C GLN A 19 12.64 5.69 15.30
N ALA A 20 11.70 5.00 15.96
CA ALA A 20 10.31 4.91 15.49
C ALA A 20 9.65 6.29 15.43
N LYS A 21 9.74 7.10 16.50
CA LYS A 21 9.23 8.49 16.52
C LYS A 21 9.84 9.32 15.39
N ARG A 22 11.15 9.23 15.19
CA ARG A 22 11.85 9.97 14.14
C ARG A 22 11.39 9.57 12.73
N ALA A 23 11.20 8.27 12.48
CA ALA A 23 10.68 7.79 11.20
C ALA A 23 9.27 8.33 10.91
N ILE A 24 8.41 8.41 11.93
CA ILE A 24 7.05 8.94 11.81
C ILE A 24 7.08 10.43 11.41
N GLU A 25 7.90 11.23 12.08
CA GLU A 25 8.05 12.65 11.75
C GLU A 25 8.52 12.84 10.30
N LEU A 26 9.55 12.10 9.91
CA LEU A 26 10.09 12.14 8.55
C LEU A 26 9.06 11.71 7.51
N ALA A 27 8.31 10.64 7.78
CA ALA A 27 7.26 10.15 6.90
C ALA A 27 6.14 11.19 6.73
N LYS A 28 5.73 11.86 7.81
CA LYS A 28 4.70 12.91 7.76
C LYS A 28 5.16 14.15 7.01
N VAL A 29 6.41 14.58 7.19
CA VAL A 29 7.00 15.70 6.44
C VAL A 29 7.05 15.36 4.95
N GLU A 30 7.51 14.17 4.61
CA GLU A 30 7.59 13.71 3.23
C GLU A 30 6.20 13.61 2.60
N ALA A 31 5.22 12.97 3.26
CA ALA A 31 3.85 12.86 2.78
C ALA A 31 3.21 14.24 2.50
N LYS A 32 3.42 15.21 3.40
CA LYS A 32 2.95 16.59 3.22
C LYS A 32 3.54 17.27 1.99
N ALA A 33 4.77 16.91 1.61
CA ALA A 33 5.45 17.47 0.44
C ALA A 33 4.98 16.87 -0.88
N LEU A 34 4.24 15.76 -0.86
CA LEU A 34 3.68 15.11 -2.05
C LEU A 34 2.31 15.71 -2.36
N GLU A 35 2.23 16.46 -3.45
CA GLU A 35 0.98 16.96 -3.99
C GLU A 35 0.64 16.20 -5.27
N LEU A 36 -0.46 15.45 -5.23
CA LEU A 36 -0.89 14.59 -6.34
C LEU A 36 -2.12 15.16 -7.02
N PHE A 37 -2.24 14.90 -8.33
CA PHE A 37 -3.32 15.40 -9.17
C PHE A 37 -3.81 14.33 -10.15
N GLN A 38 -5.12 14.29 -10.36
CA GLN A 38 -5.77 13.62 -11.51
C GLN A 38 -6.23 14.71 -12.48
N GLY A 39 -5.54 14.86 -13.62
CA GLY A 39 -5.71 16.03 -14.47
C GLY A 39 -5.40 17.32 -13.70
N SER A 40 -6.38 18.23 -13.60
CA SER A 40 -6.28 19.47 -12.80
C SER A 40 -6.79 19.33 -11.36
N GLN A 41 -7.40 18.19 -10.99
CA GLN A 41 -7.98 18.00 -9.67
C GLN A 41 -6.92 17.53 -8.68
N LYS A 42 -6.68 18.35 -7.64
CA LYS A 42 -5.78 17.98 -6.54
C LYS A 42 -6.41 16.87 -5.70
N LEU A 43 -5.65 15.80 -5.46
CA LEU A 43 -6.05 14.74 -4.55
C LEU A 43 -5.93 15.20 -3.10
N LYS A 44 -6.86 14.75 -2.24
CA LYS A 44 -6.83 15.01 -0.81
C LYS A 44 -5.91 13.99 -0.13
N TRP A 45 -4.87 14.46 0.55
CA TRP A 45 -4.06 13.63 1.43
C TRP A 45 -4.81 13.30 2.72
N GLU A 46 -4.87 12.03 3.10
CA GLU A 46 -5.32 11.63 4.44
C GLU A 46 -4.15 11.71 5.42
N THR A 47 -4.22 12.64 6.37
CA THR A 47 -3.08 13.04 7.22
C THR A 47 -2.70 12.02 8.29
N GLU A 48 -3.61 11.11 8.64
CA GLU A 48 -3.36 10.00 9.54
C GLU A 48 -2.92 8.77 8.74
N PRO A 49 -1.84 8.09 9.15
CA PRO A 49 -1.38 6.91 8.44
C PRO A 49 -2.38 5.76 8.60
N LEU A 50 -2.64 5.04 7.51
CA LEU A 50 -3.49 3.85 7.52
C LEU A 50 -2.84 2.68 8.27
N LEU A 51 -1.52 2.59 8.17
CA LEU A 51 -0.70 1.56 8.81
C LEU A 51 0.60 2.19 9.31
N ARG A 52 1.06 1.65 10.44
CA ARG A 52 2.41 1.80 10.93
C ARG A 52 3.07 0.44 11.01
N TRP A 53 4.31 0.33 10.57
CA TRP A 53 5.00 -0.96 10.50
C TRP A 53 6.48 -0.85 10.81
N THR A 54 7.05 -1.99 11.18
CA THR A 54 8.49 -2.24 11.25
C THR A 54 8.80 -3.55 10.54
N ASN A 55 10.03 -3.73 10.08
CA ASN A 55 10.49 -4.99 9.49
C ASN A 55 11.81 -5.44 10.14
N PRO A 56 11.75 -6.04 11.35
CA PRO A 56 12.94 -6.45 12.09
C PRO A 56 13.73 -7.57 11.39
N VAL A 57 13.12 -8.29 10.45
CA VAL A 57 13.81 -9.29 9.62
C VAL A 57 14.80 -8.62 8.67
N SER A 58 14.46 -7.44 8.14
CA SER A 58 15.32 -6.67 7.24
C SER A 58 16.24 -5.68 7.99
N GLY A 59 15.89 -5.28 9.21
CA GLY A 59 16.72 -4.46 10.08
C GLY A 59 15.94 -3.46 10.92
N GLN A 60 16.59 -2.39 11.34
CA GLN A 60 15.95 -1.27 12.05
C GLN A 60 15.29 -0.34 11.03
N ILE A 61 14.08 -0.69 10.63
CA ILE A 61 13.29 0.02 9.63
C ILE A 61 11.88 0.24 10.15
N TYR A 62 11.37 1.45 9.97
CA TYR A 62 10.06 1.88 10.44
C TYR A 62 9.40 2.72 9.35
N GLY A 63 8.11 2.51 9.14
CA GLY A 63 7.36 3.19 8.09
C GLY A 63 5.90 3.42 8.40
N ASP A 64 5.36 4.44 7.74
CA ASP A 64 3.96 4.81 7.76
C ASP A 64 3.38 4.73 6.34
N VAL A 65 2.12 4.32 6.24
CA VAL A 65 1.40 4.18 4.97
C VAL A 65 0.35 5.27 4.87
N TYR A 66 0.42 6.08 3.81
CA TYR A 66 -0.52 7.18 3.55
C TYR A 66 -1.27 6.97 2.23
N ILE A 67 -2.42 7.62 2.09
CA ILE A 67 -3.21 7.63 0.86
C ILE A 67 -3.59 9.05 0.43
N TRP A 68 -3.85 9.17 -0.87
CA TRP A 68 -4.42 10.36 -1.49
C TRP A 68 -5.73 9.97 -2.19
N THR A 69 -6.78 10.73 -1.93
CA THR A 69 -8.14 10.41 -2.34
C THR A 69 -8.73 11.45 -3.27
N LEU A 70 -9.69 11.05 -4.09
CA LEU A 70 -10.53 11.95 -4.87
C LEU A 70 -11.99 11.53 -4.70
N ASP A 71 -12.81 12.46 -4.20
CA ASP A 71 -14.19 12.18 -3.80
C ASP A 71 -14.30 10.96 -2.87
N GLY A 72 -13.34 10.80 -1.94
CA GLY A 72 -13.28 9.72 -0.96
C GLY A 72 -12.66 8.40 -1.47
N ARG A 73 -12.53 8.20 -2.79
CA ARG A 73 -11.88 7.00 -3.34
C ARG A 73 -10.35 7.12 -3.26
N PRO A 74 -9.61 6.09 -2.80
CA PRO A 74 -8.15 6.11 -2.82
C PRO A 74 -7.64 6.03 -4.27
N GLU A 75 -6.86 7.02 -4.67
CA GLU A 75 -6.28 7.14 -6.02
C GLU A 75 -4.77 6.87 -6.02
N ALA A 76 -4.09 7.08 -4.90
CA ALA A 76 -2.69 6.71 -4.71
C ALA A 76 -2.42 6.33 -3.26
N ILE A 77 -1.35 5.56 -3.07
CA ILE A 77 -0.87 5.09 -1.77
C ILE A 77 0.65 5.17 -1.72
N ALA A 78 1.21 5.49 -0.57
CA ALA A 78 2.65 5.49 -0.33
C ALA A 78 3.00 4.75 0.95
N SER A 79 4.02 3.89 0.90
CA SER A 79 4.76 3.43 2.08
C SER A 79 6.01 4.30 2.21
N ILE A 80 6.09 5.10 3.28
CA ILE A 80 7.20 6.01 3.53
C ILE A 80 7.95 5.54 4.76
N TYR A 81 9.23 5.24 4.61
CA TYR A 81 10.01 4.60 5.67
C TYR A 81 11.42 5.14 5.79
N LYS A 82 11.96 4.99 7.00
CA LYS A 82 13.35 5.26 7.33
C LYS A 82 14.04 3.97 7.73
N TRP A 83 15.16 3.69 7.07
CA TRP A 83 16.09 2.64 7.48
C TRP A 83 17.19 3.27 8.35
N PHE A 84 17.42 2.71 9.53
CA PHE A 84 18.49 3.11 10.44
C PHE A 84 19.67 2.11 10.42
N SER A 85 19.39 0.83 10.20
CA SER A 85 20.41 -0.21 10.05
C SER A 85 19.86 -1.42 9.26
N PRO A 86 20.61 -2.06 8.35
CA PRO A 86 22.02 -1.77 8.04
C PRO A 86 22.21 -0.59 7.08
N HIS A 87 21.12 -0.04 6.53
CA HIS A 87 21.15 1.14 5.67
C HIS A 87 20.66 2.38 6.41
N THR A 88 20.93 3.55 5.82
CA THR A 88 20.64 4.84 6.44
C THR A 88 19.73 5.73 5.59
N HIS A 89 19.12 5.22 4.53
CA HIS A 89 18.29 6.03 3.64
C HIS A 89 16.84 6.13 4.13
N GLN A 90 16.15 7.16 3.66
CA GLN A 90 14.69 7.22 3.65
C GLN A 90 14.20 6.84 2.25
N ALA A 91 13.06 6.15 2.17
CA ALA A 91 12.41 5.88 0.90
C ALA A 91 10.91 6.12 0.96
N THR A 92 10.36 6.45 -0.20
CA THR A 92 8.94 6.59 -0.48
C THR A 92 8.61 5.64 -1.62
N GLU A 93 7.82 4.60 -1.33
CA GLU A 93 7.29 3.68 -2.32
C GLU A 93 5.85 4.05 -2.63
N LEU A 94 5.61 4.53 -3.85
CA LEU A 94 4.35 5.02 -4.36
C LEU A 94 3.73 3.99 -5.31
N GLN A 95 2.42 3.83 -5.22
CA GLN A 95 1.61 3.11 -6.19
C GLN A 95 0.39 3.95 -6.58
N SER A 96 0.13 4.05 -7.89
CA SER A 96 -1.16 4.55 -8.39
C SER A 96 -2.24 3.47 -8.21
N LEU A 97 -3.36 3.87 -7.63
CA LEU A 97 -4.60 3.09 -7.50
C LEU A 97 -5.71 3.64 -8.40
N SER A 98 -5.35 4.59 -9.26
CA SER A 98 -6.26 5.28 -10.14
C SER A 98 -6.51 4.47 -11.42
N GLU A 99 -7.75 4.54 -11.91
CA GLU A 99 -8.12 4.07 -13.26
C GLU A 99 -7.72 5.09 -14.34
N SER A 100 -7.13 6.22 -13.96
CA SER A 100 -6.65 7.30 -14.84
C SER A 100 -5.21 7.67 -14.53
N GLY A 101 -4.60 8.50 -15.38
CA GLY A 101 -3.26 9.01 -15.14
C GLY A 101 -3.18 9.96 -13.94
N LEU A 102 -2.05 9.93 -13.24
CA LEU A 102 -1.75 10.81 -12.11
C LEU A 102 -0.47 11.59 -12.36
N THR A 103 -0.41 12.80 -11.79
CA THR A 103 0.84 13.56 -11.68
C THR A 103 1.11 13.91 -10.22
N MET A 104 2.38 14.12 -9.89
CA MET A 104 2.79 14.53 -8.56
C MET A 104 3.90 15.57 -8.63
N THR A 105 3.80 16.56 -7.76
CA THR A 105 4.94 17.39 -7.36
C THR A 105 5.44 16.98 -5.98
N ARG A 106 6.75 17.06 -5.79
CA ARG A 106 7.45 16.82 -4.53
C ARG A 106 8.34 18.02 -4.24
N TYR A 107 8.11 18.70 -3.13
CA TYR A 107 8.77 19.97 -2.80
C TYR A 107 8.68 21.01 -3.94
N GLY A 108 7.52 21.11 -4.57
CA GLY A 108 7.24 22.06 -5.65
C GLY A 108 7.77 21.67 -7.04
N ALA A 109 8.56 20.61 -7.17
CA ALA A 109 9.06 20.12 -8.46
C ALA A 109 8.30 18.87 -8.93
N ARG A 110 8.02 18.73 -10.23
CA ARG A 110 7.38 17.53 -10.78
C ARG A 110 8.28 16.30 -10.54
N ALA A 111 7.72 15.26 -9.93
CA ALA A 111 8.47 14.07 -9.53
C ALA A 111 7.85 12.74 -10.03
N TRP A 112 6.58 12.75 -10.44
CA TRP A 112 5.89 11.55 -10.95
C TRP A 112 4.81 11.93 -11.96
N SER A 113 4.61 11.10 -12.97
CA SER A 113 3.63 11.27 -14.04
C SER A 113 3.33 9.93 -14.71
N THR A 114 2.30 9.24 -14.24
CA THR A 114 1.96 7.88 -14.69
C THR A 114 0.62 7.82 -15.42
N GLY A 115 0.40 6.75 -16.19
CA GLY A 115 -0.93 6.31 -16.61
C GLY A 115 -1.73 5.66 -15.49
N LYS A 116 -2.78 4.89 -15.83
CA LYS A 116 -3.59 4.12 -14.87
C LYS A 116 -2.70 3.18 -14.05
N GLY A 117 -3.01 3.03 -12.77
CA GLY A 117 -2.24 2.18 -11.86
C GLY A 117 -2.85 0.82 -11.56
N LEU A 118 -4.16 0.69 -11.75
CA LEU A 118 -4.85 -0.58 -11.70
C LEU A 118 -6.04 -0.59 -12.66
N GLU A 119 -6.65 -1.77 -12.78
CA GLU A 119 -7.89 -1.96 -13.50
C GLU A 119 -8.92 -2.63 -12.59
N MET A 120 -10.15 -2.12 -12.64
CA MET A 120 -11.24 -2.63 -11.83
C MET A 120 -12.08 -3.61 -12.66
N LYS A 121 -11.97 -4.89 -12.30
CA LYS A 121 -12.64 -6.00 -12.96
C LYS A 121 -13.96 -6.32 -12.29
N LEU A 122 -14.98 -6.66 -13.07
CA LEU A 122 -16.25 -7.16 -12.55
C LEU A 122 -16.04 -8.49 -11.81
N LEU A 123 -16.66 -8.64 -10.65
CA LEU A 123 -16.67 -9.86 -9.85
C LEU A 123 -18.00 -10.60 -10.08
N ALA A 124 -18.12 -11.30 -11.21
CA ALA A 124 -19.39 -11.84 -11.70
C ALA A 124 -19.96 -12.99 -10.85
N ASP A 125 -19.11 -13.75 -10.18
CA ASP A 125 -19.40 -14.92 -9.35
C ASP A 125 -19.54 -14.56 -7.85
N ALA A 126 -19.80 -13.30 -7.53
CA ALA A 126 -20.09 -12.84 -6.17
C ALA A 126 -21.59 -12.56 -5.97
N PRO A 127 -22.13 -12.73 -4.75
CA PRO A 127 -23.50 -12.31 -4.46
C PRO A 127 -23.65 -10.80 -4.69
N ALA A 128 -24.83 -10.38 -5.14
CA ALA A 128 -25.12 -8.96 -5.31
C ALA A 128 -24.79 -8.17 -4.01
N PRO A 129 -24.17 -6.98 -4.11
CA PRO A 129 -23.98 -6.09 -2.98
C PRO A 129 -25.30 -5.85 -2.24
N SER A 130 -25.30 -6.09 -0.93
CA SER A 130 -26.48 -5.85 -0.09
C SER A 130 -26.84 -4.36 -0.04
N ASP A 131 -28.13 -4.08 0.13
CA ASP A 131 -28.66 -2.75 0.43
C ASP A 131 -28.19 -2.23 1.81
N ARG A 132 -27.84 -3.14 2.75
CA ARG A 132 -27.43 -2.80 4.12
C ARG A 132 -25.90 -2.69 4.27
N PRO A 133 -25.37 -1.57 4.82
CA PRO A 133 -23.93 -1.36 4.98
C PRO A 133 -23.19 -2.44 5.78
N PHE A 134 -23.82 -2.99 6.83
CA PHE A 134 -23.19 -4.04 7.64
C PHE A 134 -23.07 -5.37 6.88
N GLN A 135 -24.06 -5.70 6.04
CA GLN A 135 -24.04 -6.92 5.23
C GLN A 135 -23.02 -6.78 4.10
N ARG A 136 -22.91 -5.61 3.45
CA ARG A 136 -21.82 -5.33 2.51
C ARG A 136 -20.45 -5.50 3.14
N SER A 137 -20.28 -5.04 4.39
CA SER A 137 -19.04 -5.29 5.13
C SER A 137 -18.74 -6.78 5.26
N ARG A 138 -19.73 -7.60 5.64
CA ARG A 138 -19.55 -9.07 5.71
C ARG A 138 -19.23 -9.68 4.35
N GLN A 139 -19.91 -9.23 3.29
CA GLN A 139 -19.64 -9.66 1.92
C GLN A 139 -18.20 -9.31 1.50
N MET A 140 -17.72 -8.10 1.77
CA MET A 140 -16.33 -7.71 1.46
C MET A 140 -15.30 -8.59 2.16
N HIS A 141 -15.51 -8.96 3.42
CA HIS A 141 -14.60 -9.89 4.12
C HIS A 141 -14.63 -11.28 3.49
N ALA A 142 -15.81 -11.83 3.24
CA ALA A 142 -15.97 -13.13 2.60
C ALA A 142 -15.38 -13.17 1.17
N ILE A 143 -15.51 -12.08 0.42
CA ILE A 143 -14.87 -11.93 -0.90
C ILE A 143 -13.36 -11.85 -0.75
N ALA A 144 -12.84 -11.02 0.16
CA ALA A 144 -11.41 -10.86 0.35
C ALA A 144 -10.71 -12.15 0.82
N GLU A 145 -11.41 -13.04 1.52
CA GLU A 145 -10.93 -14.38 1.91
C GLU A 145 -10.68 -15.30 0.72
N GLN A 146 -11.31 -15.04 -0.43
CA GLN A 146 -11.12 -15.83 -1.64
C GLN A 146 -9.76 -15.56 -2.30
N PHE A 147 -9.09 -14.46 -1.95
CA PHE A 147 -7.83 -14.03 -2.55
C PHE A 147 -6.64 -14.54 -1.75
N VAL A 148 -5.70 -15.18 -2.44
CA VAL A 148 -4.41 -15.62 -1.89
C VAL A 148 -3.31 -14.96 -2.70
N ALA A 149 -2.50 -14.13 -2.05
CA ALA A 149 -1.37 -13.45 -2.67
C ALA A 149 -0.06 -14.12 -2.24
N GLN A 150 0.86 -14.30 -3.19
CA GLN A 150 2.20 -14.84 -2.94
C GLN A 150 3.25 -13.90 -3.52
N ALA A 151 4.43 -13.93 -2.92
CA ALA A 151 5.61 -13.21 -3.39
C ALA A 151 6.75 -14.18 -3.65
N GLU A 152 7.57 -13.87 -4.64
CA GLU A 152 8.87 -14.53 -4.84
C GLU A 152 9.98 -13.85 -4.07
N ASP A 153 10.95 -14.64 -3.60
CA ASP A 153 12.15 -14.11 -2.98
C ASP A 153 12.95 -13.23 -3.95
N ARG A 154 13.50 -12.15 -3.40
CA ARG A 154 14.28 -11.20 -4.18
C ARG A 154 15.53 -11.87 -4.78
N SER A 155 16.17 -12.74 -4.00
CA SER A 155 17.43 -13.42 -4.28
C SER A 155 17.26 -14.81 -4.88
N ASP A 156 16.15 -15.50 -4.60
CA ASP A 156 15.86 -16.84 -5.11
C ASP A 156 14.46 -16.93 -5.76
N PRO A 157 14.35 -16.94 -7.10
CA PRO A 157 13.05 -17.00 -7.78
C PRO A 157 12.33 -18.35 -7.59
N THR A 158 12.98 -19.38 -7.04
CA THR A 158 12.33 -20.67 -6.73
C THR A 158 11.67 -20.67 -5.35
N SER A 159 12.01 -19.70 -4.51
CA SER A 159 11.45 -19.53 -3.18
C SER A 159 10.25 -18.59 -3.23
N THR A 160 9.08 -19.07 -2.79
CA THR A 160 7.84 -18.29 -2.70
C THR A 160 7.24 -18.38 -1.31
N TRP A 161 6.52 -17.34 -0.89
CA TRP A 161 5.75 -17.36 0.35
C TRP A 161 4.38 -16.70 0.19
N ASN A 162 3.43 -17.19 0.99
CA ASN A 162 2.10 -16.58 1.09
C ASN A 162 2.18 -15.27 1.88
N LEU A 163 1.53 -14.24 1.36
CA LEU A 163 1.31 -12.99 2.06
C LEU A 163 0.09 -13.11 2.98
N ARG A 164 0.22 -12.59 4.20
CA ARG A 164 -0.87 -12.55 5.17
C ARG A 164 -1.79 -11.39 4.83
N ARG A 165 -3.06 -11.69 4.53
CA ARG A 165 -4.10 -10.67 4.41
C ARG A 165 -4.37 -10.03 5.77
N MET A 166 -4.48 -8.70 5.82
CA MET A 166 -4.96 -7.99 7.00
C MET A 166 -6.43 -8.34 7.26
N PRO A 167 -6.83 -8.66 8.51
CA PRO A 167 -8.16 -9.14 8.82
C PRO A 167 -9.24 -8.08 8.59
N LYS A 168 -8.91 -6.81 8.84
CA LYS A 168 -9.75 -5.65 8.57
C LYS A 168 -9.26 -4.94 7.30
N PRO A 169 -10.15 -4.28 6.54
CA PRO A 169 -9.72 -3.35 5.51
C PRO A 169 -8.90 -2.22 6.14
N ILE A 170 -7.83 -1.80 5.46
CA ILE A 170 -6.95 -0.71 5.88
C ILE A 170 -7.55 0.65 5.53
N TYR A 171 -8.55 0.68 4.64
CA TYR A 171 -9.34 1.86 4.32
C TYR A 171 -10.73 1.45 3.85
N ARG A 172 -11.77 2.15 4.31
CA ARG A 172 -13.15 1.98 3.83
C ARG A 172 -13.68 3.32 3.38
N TYR A 173 -14.41 3.35 2.28
CA TYR A 173 -14.81 4.58 1.61
C TYR A 173 -16.12 4.44 0.84
N GLN A 174 -16.64 5.58 0.42
CA GLN A 174 -17.75 5.71 -0.51
C GLN A 174 -17.38 6.83 -1.49
N SER A 175 -17.97 6.81 -2.69
CA SER A 175 -17.79 7.89 -3.67
C SER A 175 -19.02 7.99 -4.55
N GLU A 176 -20.02 8.74 -4.09
CA GLU A 176 -21.31 8.88 -4.76
C GLU A 176 -21.16 9.44 -6.19
N LYS A 177 -20.29 10.45 -6.37
CA LYS A 177 -20.00 11.03 -7.69
C LYS A 177 -19.45 10.02 -8.70
N ARG A 178 -18.85 8.93 -8.20
CA ARG A 178 -18.28 7.84 -9.00
C ARG A 178 -19.18 6.59 -9.02
N GLY A 179 -20.37 6.67 -8.44
CA GLY A 179 -21.28 5.54 -8.31
C GLY A 179 -20.77 4.44 -7.39
N ILE A 180 -19.87 4.73 -6.44
CA ILE A 180 -19.34 3.75 -5.49
C ILE A 180 -20.11 3.85 -4.18
N VAL A 181 -20.96 2.86 -3.92
CA VAL A 181 -21.86 2.81 -2.75
C VAL A 181 -21.11 2.39 -1.48
N ASP A 182 -20.09 1.55 -1.63
CA ASP A 182 -19.24 1.06 -0.55
C ASP A 182 -17.95 0.51 -1.17
N GLY A 183 -16.82 0.82 -0.57
CA GLY A 183 -15.52 0.38 -1.04
C GLY A 183 -14.60 0.09 0.13
N ALA A 184 -13.72 -0.88 -0.06
CA ALA A 184 -12.71 -1.25 0.93
C ALA A 184 -11.38 -1.57 0.25
N MET A 185 -10.29 -1.22 0.91
CA MET A 185 -8.94 -1.60 0.53
C MET A 185 -8.38 -2.56 1.59
N PHE A 186 -7.96 -3.74 1.17
CA PHE A 186 -7.27 -4.73 1.99
C PHE A 186 -5.80 -4.77 1.62
N ALA A 187 -4.94 -4.96 2.61
CA ALA A 187 -3.51 -5.17 2.40
C ALA A 187 -3.14 -6.64 2.65
N PHE A 188 -2.21 -7.14 1.84
CA PHE A 188 -1.51 -8.40 2.04
C PHE A 188 -0.06 -8.07 2.38
N CYS A 189 0.42 -8.56 3.52
CA CYS A 189 1.70 -8.19 4.09
C CYS A 189 2.60 -9.42 4.27
N GLN A 190 3.91 -9.22 4.27
CA GLN A 190 4.86 -10.31 4.54
C GLN A 190 4.84 -10.71 6.02
N GLY A 191 4.72 -12.02 6.31
CA GLY A 191 4.88 -12.57 7.66
C GLY A 191 4.10 -11.80 8.74
N ASN A 192 4.81 -11.35 9.78
CA ASN A 192 4.26 -10.57 10.89
C ASN A 192 4.41 -9.05 10.74
N THR A 193 5.01 -8.56 9.65
CA THR A 193 5.05 -7.11 9.39
C THR A 193 3.71 -6.62 8.82
N ASN A 194 3.42 -5.34 9.03
CA ASN A 194 2.28 -4.65 8.43
C ASN A 194 2.68 -3.82 7.20
N ASN A 195 3.90 -4.00 6.66
CA ASN A 195 4.27 -3.41 5.37
C ASN A 195 3.41 -4.04 4.25
N PRO A 196 2.55 -3.27 3.57
CA PRO A 196 1.73 -3.80 2.48
C PRO A 196 2.59 -4.16 1.27
N GLU A 197 2.32 -5.32 0.68
CA GLU A 197 3.03 -5.85 -0.49
C GLU A 197 2.09 -5.92 -1.71
N VAL A 198 0.86 -6.39 -1.48
CA VAL A 198 -0.24 -6.40 -2.46
C VAL A 198 -1.46 -5.73 -1.85
N LEU A 199 -2.20 -4.99 -2.66
CA LEU A 199 -3.41 -4.29 -2.29
C LEU A 199 -4.58 -4.84 -3.09
N LEU A 200 -5.70 -5.09 -2.42
CA LEU A 200 -6.98 -5.44 -3.01
C LEU A 200 -7.97 -4.32 -2.75
N LEU A 201 -8.44 -3.67 -3.82
CA LEU A 201 -9.59 -2.77 -3.77
C LEU A 201 -10.83 -3.59 -4.11
N LEU A 202 -11.88 -3.48 -3.29
CA LEU A 202 -13.22 -4.02 -3.54
C LEU A 202 -14.21 -2.87 -3.53
N GLU A 203 -15.05 -2.78 -4.55
CA GLU A 203 -16.01 -1.69 -4.71
C GLU A 203 -17.38 -2.21 -5.14
N ALA A 204 -18.43 -1.82 -4.43
CA ALA A 204 -19.82 -1.96 -4.87
C ALA A 204 -20.15 -0.76 -5.76
N ARG A 205 -20.09 -0.98 -7.08
CA ARG A 205 -20.31 0.05 -8.10
C ARG A 205 -21.73 -0.01 -8.65
N GLN A 206 -22.39 1.13 -8.75
CA GLN A 206 -23.62 1.30 -9.49
C GLN A 206 -23.31 1.55 -10.98
N ARG A 207 -23.78 0.64 -11.85
CA ARG A 207 -23.72 0.77 -13.31
C ARG A 207 -25.01 0.26 -13.93
N GLY A 208 -25.63 1.04 -14.81
CA GLY A 208 -26.84 0.63 -15.52
C GLY A 208 -28.02 0.24 -14.61
N GLY A 209 -28.18 0.92 -13.46
CA GLY A 209 -29.23 0.65 -12.49
C GLY A 209 -29.00 -0.58 -11.60
N GLN A 210 -27.86 -1.28 -11.75
CA GLN A 210 -27.49 -2.40 -10.89
C GLN A 210 -26.26 -2.04 -10.05
N THR A 211 -26.18 -2.59 -8.84
CA THR A 211 -24.97 -2.51 -8.02
C THR A 211 -24.22 -3.84 -8.14
N GLN A 212 -22.94 -3.81 -8.48
CA GLN A 212 -22.11 -5.00 -8.68
C GLN A 212 -20.74 -4.84 -8.02
N TRP A 213 -20.20 -5.93 -7.48
CA TRP A 213 -18.85 -5.95 -6.95
C TRP A 213 -17.83 -5.87 -8.07
N HIS A 214 -16.84 -5.01 -7.88
CA HIS A 214 -15.65 -4.92 -8.72
C HIS A 214 -14.42 -5.04 -7.83
N TYR A 215 -13.33 -5.54 -8.39
CA TYR A 215 -12.05 -5.65 -7.70
C TYR A 215 -10.90 -5.11 -8.52
N GLY A 216 -9.89 -4.57 -7.85
CA GLY A 216 -8.63 -4.15 -8.46
C GLY A 216 -7.46 -4.60 -7.60
N LEU A 217 -6.34 -4.90 -8.25
CA LEU A 217 -5.11 -5.32 -7.57
C LEU A 217 -3.99 -4.33 -7.87
N GLY A 218 -3.27 -3.93 -6.83
CA GLY A 218 -2.10 -3.06 -6.90
C GLY A 218 -0.91 -3.70 -6.19
N ARG A 219 0.30 -3.45 -6.70
CA ARG A 219 1.54 -3.80 -6.01
C ARG A 219 1.94 -2.69 -5.04
N GLN A 220 2.70 -3.01 -4.01
CA GLN A 220 3.30 -2.04 -3.09
C GLN A 220 4.72 -2.46 -2.68
N ASN A 221 5.41 -3.20 -3.56
CA ASN A 221 6.83 -3.53 -3.49
C ASN A 221 7.32 -3.91 -4.91
N SER A 222 8.62 -4.11 -5.07
CA SER A 222 9.30 -4.46 -6.32
C SER A 222 9.43 -5.96 -6.61
N LEU A 223 8.91 -6.86 -5.77
CA LEU A 223 8.99 -8.32 -5.96
C LEU A 223 8.07 -8.83 -7.07
N ARG A 224 8.22 -10.08 -7.52
CA ARG A 224 7.16 -10.71 -8.32
C ARG A 224 6.00 -11.04 -7.38
N PHE A 225 4.79 -10.82 -7.86
CA PHE A 225 3.59 -11.20 -7.13
C PHE A 225 2.65 -12.01 -8.01
N VAL A 226 2.08 -13.06 -7.42
CA VAL A 226 0.98 -13.82 -8.02
C VAL A 226 -0.21 -13.80 -7.07
N VAL A 227 -1.40 -13.60 -7.61
CA VAL A 227 -2.64 -13.62 -6.83
C VAL A 227 -3.60 -14.62 -7.46
N HIS A 228 -4.05 -15.54 -6.62
CA HIS A 228 -5.09 -16.50 -6.95
C HIS A 228 -6.40 -16.07 -6.29
N ARG A 229 -7.51 -16.39 -6.95
CA ARG A 229 -8.84 -16.32 -6.35
C ARG A 229 -9.55 -17.66 -6.52
N ASN A 230 -10.00 -18.26 -5.42
CA ASN A 230 -10.61 -19.60 -5.43
C ASN A 230 -9.76 -20.66 -6.18
N GLY A 231 -8.43 -20.54 -6.11
CA GLY A 231 -7.48 -21.42 -6.80
C GLY A 231 -7.12 -21.02 -8.23
N GLU A 232 -7.83 -20.08 -8.86
CA GLU A 232 -7.52 -19.60 -10.21
C GLU A 232 -6.53 -18.44 -10.18
N LEU A 233 -5.49 -18.46 -11.04
CA LEU A 233 -4.54 -17.37 -11.19
C LEU A 233 -5.21 -16.18 -11.91
N ILE A 234 -5.34 -15.04 -11.23
CA ILE A 234 -6.04 -13.86 -11.77
C ILE A 234 -5.13 -12.63 -11.97
N TRP A 235 -3.92 -12.67 -11.42
CA TRP A 235 -2.94 -11.60 -11.52
C TRP A 235 -1.53 -12.14 -11.30
N ASP A 236 -0.62 -11.80 -12.22
CA ASP A 236 0.80 -12.12 -12.17
C ASP A 236 1.55 -10.87 -12.64
N VAL A 237 2.41 -10.32 -11.79
CA VAL A 237 3.24 -9.15 -12.13
C VAL A 237 4.71 -9.46 -11.88
N PRO A 238 5.60 -9.05 -12.80
CA PRO A 238 7.01 -9.38 -12.70
C PRO A 238 7.68 -8.69 -11.51
N LYS A 239 8.82 -9.26 -11.09
CA LYS A 239 9.80 -8.57 -10.26
C LYS A 239 10.33 -7.36 -11.03
N LEU A 240 10.34 -6.19 -10.38
CA LEU A 240 10.86 -4.95 -10.96
C LEU A 240 12.30 -4.68 -10.53
N ALA A 241 12.67 -5.02 -9.29
CA ALA A 241 14.02 -4.79 -8.79
C ALA A 241 14.56 -5.99 -8.00
N PRO A 242 15.87 -6.31 -8.14
CA PRO A 242 16.85 -5.68 -9.05
C PRO A 242 16.56 -5.95 -10.55
N PRO A 243 16.99 -5.05 -11.47
CA PRO A 243 17.82 -3.86 -11.23
C PRO A 243 17.04 -2.67 -10.67
N TRP A 244 17.60 -1.99 -9.67
CA TRP A 244 16.93 -0.88 -8.95
C TRP A 244 16.43 0.28 -9.83
N PRO A 245 17.11 0.71 -10.91
CA PRO A 245 16.62 1.79 -11.75
C PRO A 245 15.21 1.58 -12.33
N ALA A 246 14.75 0.32 -12.46
CA ALA A 246 13.41 0.02 -12.97
C ALA A 246 12.30 0.57 -12.06
N VAL A 247 12.54 0.67 -10.75
CA VAL A 247 11.58 1.24 -9.81
C VAL A 247 11.76 2.74 -9.57
N ASN A 248 12.77 3.38 -10.18
CA ASN A 248 12.99 4.83 -10.07
C ASN A 248 12.38 5.62 -11.25
N ARG A 249 11.66 4.93 -12.15
CA ARG A 249 11.07 5.50 -13.35
C ARG A 249 9.82 6.32 -13.02
N PRO A 250 9.83 7.65 -13.20
CA PRO A 250 8.72 8.51 -12.79
C PRO A 250 7.51 8.43 -13.72
N ASP A 251 7.59 7.64 -14.80
CA ASP A 251 6.50 7.37 -15.74
C ASP A 251 5.73 6.08 -15.45
N GLN A 252 6.19 5.29 -14.46
CA GLN A 252 5.57 4.01 -14.10
C GLN A 252 4.59 4.15 -12.94
N PRO A 253 3.55 3.31 -12.86
CA PRO A 253 2.57 3.38 -11.76
C PRO A 253 3.11 3.03 -10.38
N TYR A 254 4.23 2.30 -10.32
CA TYR A 254 4.97 2.05 -9.10
C TYR A 254 6.30 2.81 -9.15
N LEU A 255 6.59 3.59 -8.12
CA LEU A 255 7.77 4.45 -8.05
C LEU A 255 8.40 4.38 -6.66
N VAL A 256 9.72 4.24 -6.60
CA VAL A 256 10.53 4.34 -5.39
C VAL A 256 11.40 5.58 -5.48
N ILE A 257 11.22 6.50 -4.55
CA ILE A 257 12.07 7.68 -4.38
C ILE A 257 12.92 7.45 -3.14
N LYS A 258 14.25 7.38 -3.32
CA LYS A 258 15.20 7.37 -2.20
C LYS A 258 15.66 8.78 -1.91
N SER A 259 15.58 9.19 -0.66
CA SER A 259 16.18 10.43 -0.19
C SER A 259 17.40 10.09 0.66
N GLN A 260 18.50 10.79 0.40
CA GLN A 260 19.60 10.82 1.35
C GLN A 260 19.13 11.67 2.53
N SER A 261 18.86 11.04 3.67
CA SER A 261 18.65 11.76 4.91
C SER A 261 20.00 12.29 5.40
N ALA A 262 20.09 13.59 5.71
CA ALA A 262 21.12 14.07 6.61
C ALA A 262 20.95 13.31 7.94
N ASN A 263 22.05 12.74 8.45
CA ASN A 263 22.06 12.05 9.75
C ASN A 263 21.62 12.99 10.87
#